data_AF-A0A967MVP9-F1
#
_entry.id   AF-A0A967MVP9-F1
#
_cell.length_a   1.000
_cell.length_b   1.000
_cell.length_c   1.000
_cell.angle_alpha   90.00
_cell.angle_beta   90.00
_cell.angle_gamma   90.00
#
_symmetry.space_group_name_H-M   'P 1'
#
loop_
_entity.id
_entity.type
_entity.pdbx_description
1 polymer ?
#
loop_
_entity_poly.entity_id
_entity_poly.type
_entity_poly.pdbx_seq_one_letter_code
_entity_poly.pdbx_strand_id
1 'polypeptide(L)' 'KGQAPAAVPMFQKALRLDPRNPEATCGLAGCFLDMGRFEDGRSWLAKTLEIDPAFARAYHLSAHSGLFDADDPVF' A
#
# COMPACT_ATOMS: atom_id res chain seq x y z
N LYS A 1 -17.74 -2.08 -4.26
CA LYS A 1 -17.14 -2.47 -5.55
C LYS A 1 -15.64 -2.60 -5.36
N GLY A 2 -15.12 -3.82 -5.16
CA GLY A 2 -13.69 -4.10 -5.03
C GLY A 2 -13.05 -4.19 -6.41
N GLN A 3 -12.47 -3.10 -6.90
CA GLN A 3 -11.73 -3.08 -8.17
C GLN A 3 -10.23 -3.27 -7.95
N ALA A 4 -9.82 -4.08 -6.97
CA ALA A 4 -8.43 -4.38 -6.70
C ALA A 4 -7.69 -5.02 -7.90
N PRO A 5 -8.23 -6.01 -8.64
CA PRO A 5 -7.46 -6.63 -9.72
C PRO A 5 -7.29 -5.73 -10.96
N ALA A 6 -8.25 -4.83 -11.22
CA ALA A 6 -8.23 -3.94 -12.38
C ALA A 6 -7.36 -2.69 -12.18
N ALA A 7 -7.07 -2.31 -10.93
CA ALA A 7 -6.30 -1.11 -10.62
C ALA A 7 -4.77 -1.33 -10.68
N VAL A 8 -4.30 -2.58 -10.53
CA VAL A 8 -2.88 -2.94 -10.70
C VAL A 8 -2.24 -2.37 -11.98
N PRO A 9 -2.80 -2.57 -13.19
CA PRO A 9 -2.21 -2.01 -14.41
C PRO A 9 -2.23 -0.48 -14.47
N MET A 10 -3.21 0.17 -13.82
CA MET A 10 -3.25 1.64 -13.72
C MET A 10 -2.12 2.16 -12.83
N PHE A 11 -1.90 1.53 -11.67
CA PHE A 11 -0.81 1.91 -10.77
C PHE A 11 0.57 1.60 -11.35
N GLN A 12 0.73 0.50 -12.09
CA GLN A 12 1.97 0.24 -12.83
C GLN A 12 2.26 1.29 -13.90
N LYS A 13 1.24 1.77 -14.63
CA LYS A 13 1.42 2.90 -15.56
C LYS A 13 1.81 4.17 -14.81
N ALA A 14 1.17 4.45 -13.68
CA ALA A 14 1.51 5.61 -12.85
C ALA A 14 2.95 5.53 -12.34
N LEU A 15 3.43 4.35 -11.92
CA LEU A 15 4.83 4.14 -11.54
C LEU A 15 5.82 4.25 -12.69
N ARG A 16 5.40 3.99 -13.93
CA ARG A 16 6.25 4.24 -15.11
C ARG A 16 6.38 5.74 -15.43
N LEU A 17 5.37 6.53 -15.09
CA LEU A 17 5.39 7.98 -15.26
C LEU A 17 6.12 8.65 -14.10
N ASP A 18 5.77 8.27 -12.87
CA ASP A 18 6.36 8.71 -11.62
C ASP A 18 6.73 7.51 -10.74
N PRO A 19 8.00 7.04 -10.80
CA PRO A 19 8.45 5.90 -10.02
C PRO A 19 8.51 6.16 -8.51
N ARG A 20 8.34 7.41 -8.08
CA ARG A 20 8.28 7.83 -6.67
C ARG A 20 6.90 8.33 -6.28
N ASN A 21 5.84 7.90 -6.96
CA ASN A 21 4.49 8.26 -6.56
C ASN A 21 3.99 7.37 -5.40
N PRO A 22 3.80 7.92 -4.18
CA PRO A 22 3.32 7.14 -3.03
C PRO A 22 1.89 6.64 -3.27
N GLU A 23 1.07 7.37 -4.01
CA GLU A 23 -0.31 6.98 -4.27
C GLU A 23 -0.41 5.74 -5.16
N ALA A 24 0.47 5.62 -6.16
CA ALA A 24 0.53 4.46 -7.03
C ALA A 24 1.09 3.22 -6.31
N THR A 25 2.14 3.43 -5.50
CA THR A 25 2.76 2.39 -4.68
C THR A 25 1.78 1.84 -3.63
N CYS A 26 1.04 2.73 -2.97
CA CYS A 26 0.00 2.40 -2.00
C CYS A 26 -1.19 1.68 -2.66
N GLY A 27 -1.58 2.15 -3.84
CA GLY A 27 -2.61 1.53 -4.65
C GLY A 27 -2.29 0.08 -5.02
N LEU A 28 -1.05 -0.21 -5.43
CA LEU A 28 -0.57 -1.57 -5.63
C LEU A 28 -0.62 -2.38 -4.34
N ALA A 29 -0.16 -1.80 -3.25
CA ALA A 29 -0.17 -2.48 -1.96
C ALA A 29 -1.57 -2.92 -1.55
N GLY A 30 -2.55 -2.02 -1.62
CA GLY A 30 -3.96 -2.33 -1.35
C GLY A 30 -4.52 -3.42 -2.27
N CYS A 31 -4.12 -3.44 -3.54
CA CYS A 31 -4.51 -4.51 -4.46
C CYS A 31 -3.92 -5.87 -4.05
N PHE A 32 -2.65 -5.90 -3.62
CA PHE A 32 -2.03 -7.12 -3.10
C PHE A 32 -2.70 -7.61 -1.82
N LEU A 33 -3.08 -6.70 -0.91
CA LEU A 33 -3.83 -7.04 0.30
C LEU A 33 -5.19 -7.67 -0.03
N ASP A 34 -5.94 -7.11 -0.98
CA ASP A 34 -7.25 -7.64 -1.40
C ASP A 34 -7.12 -9.01 -2.11
N MET A 35 -6.00 -9.26 -2.79
CA MET A 35 -5.66 -10.57 -3.36
C MET A 35 -5.20 -11.60 -2.30
N GLY A 36 -5.16 -11.25 -1.01
CA GLY A 36 -4.66 -12.10 0.06
C GLY A 36 -3.13 -12.20 0.12
N ARG A 37 -2.41 -11.41 -0.69
CA ARG A 37 -0.94 -11.31 -0.66
C ARG A 37 -0.50 -10.25 0.35
N PHE A 38 -0.69 -10.57 1.63
CA PHE A 38 -0.36 -9.67 2.74
C PHE A 38 1.13 -9.32 2.79
N GLU A 39 2.01 -10.29 2.56
CA GLU A 39 3.47 -10.10 2.54
C GLU A 39 3.92 -9.06 1.50
N ASP A 40 3.49 -9.22 0.24
CA ASP A 40 3.79 -8.26 -0.82
C ASP A 40 3.18 -6.89 -0.52
N GLY A 41 1.92 -6.86 -0.09
CA GLY A 41 1.22 -5.62 0.28
C GLY A 41 1.98 -4.84 1.36
N ARG A 42 2.48 -5.52 2.40
CA ARG A 42 3.30 -4.90 3.44
C ARG A 42 4.61 -4.33 2.89
N SER A 43 5.28 -5.06 2.01
CA SER A 43 6.52 -4.59 1.37
C SER A 43 6.29 -3.32 0.54
N TRP A 44 5.17 -3.25 -0.19
CA TRP A 44 4.77 -2.06 -0.95
C TRP A 44 4.31 -0.90 -0.06
N LEU A 45 3.66 -1.19 1.07
CA LEU A 45 3.31 -0.19 2.08
C LEU A 45 4.55 0.43 2.71
N ALA A 46 5.54 -0.40 3.08
CA ALA A 46 6.81 0.08 3.61
C ALA A 46 7.48 1.06 2.64
N LYS A 47 7.57 0.69 1.35
CA LYS A 47 8.10 1.60 0.31
C LYS A 47 7.31 2.90 0.17
N THR A 48 5.98 2.82 0.33
CA THR A 48 5.14 4.02 0.29
C THR A 48 5.50 4.96 1.44
N LEU A 49 5.70 4.43 2.64
CA LEU A 49 6.09 5.18 3.83
C LEU A 49 7.54 5.67 3.77
N GLU A 50 8.43 4.96 3.07
CA GLU A 50 9.79 5.44 2.78
C GLU A 50 9.79 6.65 1.83
N ILE A 51 8.84 6.69 0.88
CA ILE A 51 8.68 7.81 -0.06
C ILE A 51 7.98 8.98 0.65
N ASP A 52 6.85 8.71 1.29
CA ASP A 52 6.04 9.67 2.02
C ASP A 52 5.59 9.07 3.35
N PRO A 53 6.31 9.36 4.45
CA PRO A 53 5.97 8.85 5.77
C PRO A 53 4.70 9.49 6.36
N ALA A 54 4.10 10.47 5.68
CA ALA A 54 2.85 11.10 6.10
C ALA A 54 1.62 10.53 5.35
N PHE A 55 1.80 9.46 4.56
CA PHE A 55 0.77 8.97 3.67
C PHE A 55 -0.35 8.22 4.43
N ALA A 56 -1.39 8.95 4.83
CA ALA A 56 -2.50 8.45 5.65
C ALA A 56 -3.16 7.16 5.09
N ARG A 57 -3.23 7.02 3.76
CA ARG A 57 -3.78 5.82 3.12
C ARG A 57 -2.91 4.58 3.36
N ALA A 58 -1.59 4.74 3.43
CA ALA A 58 -0.69 3.63 3.72
C ALA A 58 -0.92 3.12 5.15
N TYR A 59 -0.99 4.03 6.12
CA TYR A 59 -1.29 3.68 7.51
C TYR A 59 -2.61 2.92 7.68
N HIS A 60 -3.67 3.36 6.99
CA HIS A 60 -4.96 2.66 6.99
C HIS A 60 -4.87 1.23 6.45
N LEU A 61 -4.12 1.02 5.37
CA LEU A 61 -3.94 -0.28 4.75
C LEU A 61 -3.02 -1.20 5.56
N SER A 62 -1.97 -0.65 6.18
CA SER A 62 -1.11 -1.41 7.10
C SER A 62 -1.87 -1.88 8.34
N ALA A 63 -2.74 -1.03 8.90
CA ALA A 63 -3.62 -1.41 10.00
C ALA A 63 -4.61 -2.51 9.58
N HIS A 64 -5.19 -2.43 8.38
CA HIS A 64 -6.08 -3.47 7.85
C HIS A 64 -5.37 -4.82 7.64
N SER A 65 -4.09 -4.79 7.23
CA SER A 65 -3.29 -5.99 6.96
C SER A 65 -2.68 -6.66 8.21
N GLY A 66 -2.93 -6.12 9.41
CA GLY A 66 -2.30 -6.57 10.66
C GLY A 66 -0.78 -6.35 10.69
N LEU A 67 -0.25 -5.40 9.91
CA LEU A 67 1.16 -4.98 10.02
C LEU A 67 1.38 -4.15 11.29
N PHE A 68 0.39 -3.32 11.63
CA PHE A 68 0.23 -2.84 13.00
C PHE A 68 -0.54 -3.91 13.74
N ASP A 69 0.17 -4.93 14.22
CA ASP A 69 -0.33 -5.72 15.33
C ASP A 69 -0.60 -4.75 16.49
N ALA A 70 -1.65 -4.95 17.26
CA ALA A 70 -2.14 -4.03 18.29
C ALA A 70 -1.20 -3.88 19.50
N ASP A 71 0.09 -4.18 19.32
CA ASP A 71 1.18 -4.21 20.29
C ASP A 71 2.32 -3.24 19.94
N ASP A 72 2.11 -2.23 19.09
CA ASP A 72 3.03 -1.09 19.03
C ASP A 72 2.36 0.14 19.66
N PRO A 73 2.61 0.41 20.96
CA PRO A 73 2.13 1.60 21.63
C PRO A 73 2.93 2.81 21.11
N VAL A 74 2.51 3.37 19.98
CA VAL A 74 2.92 4.74 19.62
C VAL A 74 2.03 5.71 20.38
N PHE A 75 2.48 6.00 21.61
CA PHE A 75 2.18 7.14 22.50
C PHE A 75 0.74 7.68 22.59
#